data_AF-M0IRR7-F1
#
_entry.id   AF-M0IRR7-F1
#
_cell.length_a   1.000
_cell.length_b   1.000
_cell.length_c   1.000
_cell.angle_alpha   90.00
_cell.angle_beta   90.00
_cell.angle_gamma   90.00
#
_symmetry.space_group_name_H-M   'P 1'
#
loop_
_entity.id
_entity.type
_entity.pdbx_description
1 polymer ?
#
loop_
_entity_poly.entity_id
_entity_poly.type
_entity_poly.pdbx_seq_one_letter_code
_entity_poly.pdbx_strand_id
1 'polypeptide(L)' 'MVIPGYDPEDLEDRLEELLSERDRNAYLTAEEQAEYDSGASLVDLLSTDDIRDLLAKEQADGD' A
#
# COMPACT_ATOMS: atom_id res chain seq x y z
N MET A 1 8.53 -6.19 6.73
CA MET A 1 8.40 -5.24 7.87
C MET A 1 7.10 -5.54 8.61
N VAL A 2 6.94 -5.18 9.90
CA VAL A 2 5.68 -5.44 10.65
C VAL A 2 5.13 -4.12 11.17
N ILE A 3 3.94 -3.73 10.72
CA ILE A 3 3.23 -2.55 11.23
C ILE A 3 2.40 -3.00 12.45
N PRO A 4 2.62 -2.42 13.64
CA PRO A 4 1.87 -2.83 14.82
C PRO A 4 0.38 -2.52 14.64
N GLY A 5 -0.44 -3.58 14.59
CA GLY A 5 -1.89 -3.49 14.39
C GLY A 5 -2.39 -4.04 13.06
N TYR A 6 -1.50 -4.35 12.10
CA TYR A 6 -1.84 -5.01 10.84
C TYR A 6 -0.93 -6.23 10.63
N ASP A 7 -1.53 -7.37 10.33
CA ASP A 7 -0.80 -8.54 9.84
C ASP A 7 -0.34 -8.28 8.39
N PRO A 8 0.80 -8.87 7.96
CA PRO A 8 1.33 -8.64 6.63
C PRO A 8 0.34 -9.02 5.52
N GLU A 9 -0.47 -10.07 5.72
CA GLU A 9 -1.48 -10.51 4.76
C GLU A 9 -2.67 -9.52 4.68
N ASP A 10 -3.18 -9.03 5.81
CA ASP A 10 -4.28 -8.06 5.84
C ASP A 10 -3.84 -6.70 5.28
N LEU A 11 -2.60 -6.32 5.58
CA LEU A 11 -2.00 -5.09 5.07
C LEU A 11 -1.85 -5.13 3.53
N GLU A 12 -1.45 -6.27 2.98
CA GLU A 12 -1.33 -6.48 1.53
C GLU A 12 -2.67 -6.26 0.82
N ASP A 13 -3.72 -6.94 1.26
CA ASP A 13 -5.09 -6.80 0.73
C ASP A 13 -5.58 -5.34 0.80
N ARG A 14 -5.36 -4.67 1.93
CA ARG A 14 -5.76 -3.27 2.12
C ARG A 14 -4.99 -2.30 1.23
N LEU A 15 -3.68 -2.49 1.09
CA LEU A 15 -2.87 -1.65 0.22
C LEU A 15 -3.27 -1.83 -1.23
N GLU A 16 -3.59 -3.06 -1.66
CA GLU A 16 -4.07 -3.35 -3.00
C GLU A 16 -5.40 -2.64 -3.30
N GLU A 17 -6.36 -2.72 -2.36
CA GLU A 17 -7.66 -2.02 -2.45
C GLU A 17 -7.44 -0.50 -2.58
N LEU A 18 -6.68 0.09 -1.64
CA LEU A 18 -6.43 1.53 -1.60
C LEU A 18 -5.68 2.05 -2.83
N LEU A 19 -4.70 1.28 -3.32
CA LEU A 19 -3.99 1.59 -4.55
C LEU A 19 -4.85 1.38 -5.79
N SER A 20 -5.86 0.51 -5.75
CA SER A 20 -6.82 0.38 -6.84
C SER A 20 -7.77 1.58 -6.91
N GLU A 21 -8.17 2.10 -5.76
CA GLU A 21 -9.05 3.27 -5.65
C GLU A 21 -8.31 4.60 -5.86
N ARG A 22 -7.00 4.63 -5.56
CA ARG A 22 -6.15 5.83 -5.68
C ARG A 22 -5.18 5.74 -6.84
N ASP A 23 -4.49 6.84 -7.12
CA ASP A 23 -3.51 6.90 -8.20
C ASP A 23 -2.23 6.15 -7.80
N ARG A 24 -2.05 4.93 -8.35
CA ARG A 24 -0.87 4.09 -8.08
C ARG A 24 0.44 4.79 -8.39
N ASN A 25 0.46 5.65 -9.40
CA ASN A 25 1.66 6.41 -9.79
C ASN A 25 2.09 7.44 -8.76
N ALA A 26 1.21 7.82 -7.83
CA ALA A 26 1.55 8.75 -6.76
C ALA A 26 2.37 8.08 -5.64
N TYR A 27 2.24 6.76 -5.49
CA TYR A 27 2.86 5.99 -4.41
C TYR A 27 3.91 5.00 -4.89
N LEU A 28 3.78 4.49 -6.13
CA LEU A 28 4.70 3.53 -6.74
C LEU A 28 5.38 4.17 -7.95
N THR A 29 6.70 4.08 -8.00
CA THR A 29 7.47 4.39 -9.21
C THR A 29 7.21 3.34 -10.29
N ALA A 30 7.63 3.65 -11.53
CA ALA A 30 7.47 2.73 -12.66
C ALA A 30 8.22 1.40 -12.46
N GLU A 31 9.29 1.39 -11.66
CA GLU A 31 10.07 0.19 -11.37
C GLU A 31 9.33 -0.69 -10.36
N GLU A 32 8.81 -0.11 -9.28
CA GLU A 32 8.02 -0.82 -8.26
C GLU A 32 6.70 -1.37 -8.84
N GLN A 33 6.08 -0.67 -9.79
CA GLN A 33 4.91 -1.19 -10.49
C GLN A 33 5.21 -2.45 -11.30
N ALA A 34 6.39 -2.51 -11.93
CA ALA A 34 6.82 -3.70 -12.66
C ALA A 34 7.11 -4.87 -11.70
N GLU A 35 7.66 -4.59 -10.52
CA GLU A 35 7.85 -5.61 -9.49
C GLU A 35 6.52 -6.12 -8.93
N TYR A 36 5.57 -5.22 -8.68
CA TYR A 36 4.21 -5.58 -8.27
C TYR A 36 3.52 -6.46 -9.32
N ASP A 37 3.62 -6.12 -10.61
CA ASP A 37 3.09 -6.95 -11.71
C ASP A 37 3.77 -8.33 -11.78
N SER A 38 5.02 -8.42 -11.33
CA SER A 38 5.76 -9.68 -11.18
C SER A 38 5.34 -10.48 -9.92
N GLY A 39 4.45 -9.96 -9.09
CA GLY A 39 3.96 -10.58 -7.86
C GLY A 39 4.73 -10.21 -6.59
N ALA A 40 5.44 -9.09 -6.58
CA ALA A 40 6.06 -8.57 -5.37
C ALA A 40 5.01 -7.96 -4.42
N SER A 41 5.25 -8.11 -3.12
CA SER A 41 4.35 -7.60 -2.08
C SER A 41 4.41 -6.08 -1.96
N LEU A 42 3.25 -5.44 -1.88
CA LEU A 42 3.14 -3.98 -1.73
C LEU A 42 3.78 -3.47 -0.45
N VAL A 43 3.79 -4.29 0.60
CA VAL A 43 4.45 -3.98 1.88
C VAL A 43 5.98 -3.96 1.80
N ASP A 44 6.55 -4.55 0.75
CA ASP A 44 8.00 -4.55 0.49
C ASP A 44 8.37 -3.41 -0.48
N LEU A 45 7.49 -3.12 -1.44
CA LEU A 45 7.65 -2.03 -2.39
C LEU A 45 7.43 -0.66 -1.72
N LEU A 46 6.31 -0.49 -1.01
CA LEU A 46 5.98 0.77 -0.35
C LEU A 46 6.80 0.98 0.91
N SER A 47 7.24 2.22 1.11
CA SER A 47 7.86 2.61 2.36
C SER A 47 6.83 2.69 3.49
N THR A 48 7.30 2.50 4.73
CA THR A 48 6.47 2.61 5.94
C THR A 48 5.66 3.89 6.02
N ASP A 49 6.23 4.99 5.52
CA ASP A 49 5.60 6.31 5.55
C ASP A 49 4.42 6.38 4.57
N ASP A 50 4.60 5.90 3.33
CA ASP A 50 3.55 5.81 2.32
C ASP A 50 2.40 4.91 2.77
N ILE A 51 2.72 3.75 3.36
CA ILE A 51 1.75 2.83 3.93
C ILE A 51 0.92 3.53 5.01
N ARG A 52 1.57 4.27 5.92
CA ARG A 52 0.89 5.01 6.98
C ARG A 52 0.00 6.12 6.44
N ASP A 53 0.46 6.86 5.43
CA ASP A 53 -0.32 7.92 4.79
C ASP A 53 -1.54 7.34 4.06
N LEU A 54 -1.37 6.23 3.34
CA LEU A 54 -2.46 5.50 2.67
C LEU A 54 -3.54 5.09 3.67
N LEU A 55 -3.14 4.45 4.78
CA LEU A 55 -4.06 4.01 5.84
C LEU A 55 -4.70 5.18 6.60
N ALA A 56 -3.94 6.24 6.88
CA ALA A 56 -4.47 7.41 7.59
C ALA A 56 -5.52 8.15 6.76
N LYS A 57 -5.32 8.24 5.44
CA LYS A 57 -6.31 8.83 4.52
C LYS A 57 -7.57 7.99 4.38
N GLU A 58 -7.46 6.65 4.41
CA GLU A 58 -8.64 5.75 4.40
C GLU A 58 -9.55 6.03 5.60
N GLN A 59 -8.99 6.06 6.81
CA GLN A 59 -9.73 6.36 8.04
C GLN A 59 -10.37 7.76 8.04
N ALA A 60 -9.84 8.70 7.24
CA ALA A 60 -10.36 10.05 7.15
C ALA A 60 -11.46 10.24 6.08
N ASP A 61 -11.54 9.36 5.08
CA ASP A 61 -12.54 9.44 4.00
C ASP A 61 -13.85 8.67 4.35
N GLY A 62 -13.84 7.93 5.47
CA GLY A 62 -14.97 7.12 5.94
C GLY A 62 -15.95 7.79 6.92
N ASP A 63 -15.97 9.14 7.05
CA ASP A 63 -16.91 9.90 7.92
C ASP A 63 -18.16 10.42 7.19
#